data_AF-A0A926Y1L7-F1
#
_entry.id   AF-A0A926Y1L7-F1
#
_cell.length_a   1.000
_cell.length_b   1.000
_cell.length_c   1.000
_cell.angle_alpha   90.00
_cell.angle_beta   90.00
_cell.angle_gamma   90.00
#
_symmetry.space_group_name_H-M   'P 1'
#
loop_
_entity.id
_entity.type
_entity.pdbx_description
1 polymer ?
#
loop_
_entity_poly.entity_id
_entity_poly.type
_entity_poly.pdbx_seq_one_letter_code
_entity_poly.pdbx_strand_id
1 'polypeptide(L)'
;MVNFTTMRYAWIGCLVGLLFLTTCVKAQNDLNGRQKIEAAKIGMITNRLNLTTDQAPQFWAIYNEYNGKKQELNRRVRQLNNAPSRNSLTDDQLVNGLREVNSTKQKLADLDEEYMSRFLKVISPAQLAELYKTEQMFNKMLLNRLNQNN
;
A
#
# COMPACT_ATOMS: atom_id res chain seq x y z
N MET A 1 -57.43 20.35 4.88
CA MET A 1 -56.65 20.55 6.12
C MET A 1 -55.48 19.60 6.09
N VAL A 2 -54.25 20.09 5.94
CA VAL A 2 -53.05 19.24 5.90
C VAL A 2 -52.73 18.81 7.33
N ASN A 3 -52.67 17.51 7.58
CA ASN A 3 -52.47 16.93 8.92
C ASN A 3 -51.05 17.27 9.42
N PHE A 4 -50.96 18.19 10.38
CA PHE A 4 -49.70 18.63 11.00
C PHE A 4 -48.88 17.52 11.69
N THR A 5 -49.51 16.38 12.00
CA THR A 5 -48.87 15.23 12.65
C THR A 5 -48.00 14.41 11.70
N THR A 6 -48.37 14.26 10.43
CA THR A 6 -47.58 13.49 9.44
C THR A 6 -46.31 14.24 9.01
N MET A 7 -46.35 15.58 9.01
CA MET A 7 -45.16 16.42 8.79
C MET A 7 -44.11 16.21 9.89
N ARG A 8 -44.51 16.13 11.17
CA ARG A 8 -43.56 16.00 12.31
C ARG A 8 -42.72 14.73 12.25
N TYR A 9 -43.27 13.60 11.80
CA TYR A 9 -42.52 12.35 11.64
C TYR A 9 -41.63 12.35 10.39
N ALA A 10 -42.00 13.09 9.34
CA ALA A 10 -41.15 13.28 8.16
C ALA A 10 -39.86 14.06 8.50
N TRP A 11 -39.95 15.08 9.36
CA TRP A 11 -38.78 15.85 9.84
C TRP A 11 -37.88 15.03 10.78
N ILE A 12 -38.47 14.20 11.66
CA ILE A 12 -37.70 13.30 12.55
C ILE A 12 -37.03 12.18 11.74
N GLY A 13 -37.69 11.64 10.71
CA GLY A 13 -37.10 10.69 9.77
C GLY A 13 -35.92 11.25 8.97
N CYS A 14 -36.02 12.50 8.50
CA CYS A 14 -34.91 13.21 7.83
C CYS A 14 -33.73 13.50 8.78
N LEU A 15 -33.98 13.79 10.06
CA LEU A 15 -32.93 14.02 11.06
C LEU A 15 -32.18 12.75 11.47
N VAL A 16 -32.86 11.60 11.52
CA VAL A 16 -32.22 10.29 11.81
C VAL A 16 -31.45 9.76 10.59
N GLY A 17 -31.91 10.03 9.36
CA GLY A 17 -31.18 9.71 8.13
C GLY A 17 -29.88 10.50 7.95
N LEU A 18 -29.81 11.73 8.45
CA LEU A 18 -28.62 12.58 8.36
C LEU A 18 -27.47 12.10 9.29
N LEU A 19 -27.81 11.44 10.40
CA LEU A 19 -26.83 10.96 11.39
C LEU A 19 -26.01 9.75 10.90
N PHE A 20 -26.55 8.96 9.96
CA PHE A 20 -25.85 7.82 9.34
C PHE A 20 -24.87 8.19 8.21
N LEU A 21 -24.88 9.44 7.73
CA LEU A 21 -23.96 9.92 6.68
C LEU A 21 -22.60 10.41 7.22
N THR A 22 -22.42 10.49 8.54
CA THR A 22 -21.18 11.05 9.12
C THR A 22 -20.04 10.04 9.26
N THR A 23 -20.33 8.73 9.19
CA THR A 23 -19.31 7.68 9.38
C THR A 23 -18.57 7.30 8.09
N CYS A 24 -19.07 7.65 6.90
CA CYS A 24 -18.40 7.37 5.64
C CYS A 24 -17.29 8.39 5.29
N VAL A 25 -17.31 9.60 5.86
CA VAL A 25 -16.36 10.68 5.52
C VAL A 25 -14.92 10.36 5.96
N LYS A 26 -14.72 9.65 7.07
CA LYS A 26 -13.36 9.30 7.56
C LYS A 26 -12.69 8.19 6.73
N ALA A 27 -13.45 7.24 6.17
CA ALA A 27 -12.90 6.19 5.32
C ALA A 27 -12.53 6.71 3.91
N GLN A 28 -13.26 7.71 3.40
CA GLN A 28 -12.99 8.31 2.09
C GLN A 28 -11.64 9.06 2.05
N ASN A 29 -11.24 9.71 3.16
CA ASN A 29 -9.99 10.47 3.20
C ASN A 29 -8.72 9.61 3.14
N ASP A 30 -8.68 8.45 3.81
CA ASP A 30 -7.49 7.57 3.80
C ASP A 30 -7.31 6.87 2.44
N LEU A 31 -8.43 6.46 1.82
CA LEU A 31 -8.43 5.89 0.46
C LEU A 31 -7.89 6.88 -0.57
N ASN A 32 -8.31 8.15 -0.49
CA ASN A 32 -7.83 9.22 -1.37
C ASN A 32 -6.33 9.48 -1.20
N GLY A 33 -5.80 9.37 0.02
CA GLY A 33 -4.37 9.53 0.29
C GLY A 33 -3.52 8.45 -0.36
N ARG A 34 -3.90 7.18 -0.19
CA ARG A 34 -3.19 6.04 -0.78
C ARG A 34 -3.20 6.07 -2.30
N GLN A 35 -4.34 6.36 -2.91
CA GLN A 35 -4.46 6.47 -4.36
C GLN A 35 -3.56 7.59 -4.93
N LYS A 36 -3.46 8.73 -4.25
CA LYS A 36 -2.55 9.83 -4.65
C LYS A 36 -1.09 9.41 -4.58
N ILE A 37 -0.70 8.66 -3.54
CA ILE A 37 0.67 8.14 -3.40
C ILE A 37 0.98 7.14 -4.53
N GLU A 38 0.08 6.19 -4.79
CA GLU A 38 0.27 5.20 -5.86
C GLU A 38 0.33 5.87 -7.24
N ALA A 39 -0.56 6.82 -7.53
CA ALA A 39 -0.52 7.58 -8.78
C ALA A 39 0.79 8.36 -8.95
N ALA A 40 1.30 8.97 -7.88
CA ALA A 40 2.59 9.65 -7.90
C ALA A 40 3.76 8.68 -8.15
N LYS A 41 3.72 7.48 -7.53
CA LYS A 41 4.72 6.42 -7.75
C LYS A 41 4.72 5.97 -9.21
N ILE A 42 3.53 5.68 -9.76
CA ILE A 42 3.34 5.26 -11.15
C ILE A 42 3.88 6.34 -12.10
N GLY A 43 3.50 7.61 -11.90
CA GLY A 43 3.99 8.71 -12.73
C GLY A 43 5.51 8.85 -12.70
N MET A 44 6.13 8.72 -11.51
CA MET A 44 7.58 8.80 -11.38
C MET A 44 8.29 7.64 -12.10
N ILE A 45 7.75 6.43 -12.03
CA ILE A 45 8.30 5.26 -12.72
C ILE A 45 8.17 5.43 -14.25
N THR A 46 6.97 5.77 -14.75
CA THR A 46 6.74 5.99 -16.19
C THR A 46 7.71 7.02 -16.76
N ASN A 47 7.89 8.15 -16.05
CA ASN A 47 8.73 9.24 -16.51
C ASN A 47 10.23 8.91 -16.50
N ARG A 48 10.70 8.01 -15.63
CA ARG A 48 12.13 7.72 -15.47
C ARG A 48 12.61 6.52 -16.27
N LEU A 49 11.74 5.52 -16.46
CA LEU A 49 12.10 4.30 -17.19
C LEU A 49 12.05 4.47 -18.71
N ASN A 50 11.34 5.49 -19.22
CA ASN A 50 11.17 5.75 -20.66
C ASN A 50 10.81 4.48 -21.43
N LEU A 51 9.80 3.76 -20.95
CA LEU A 51 9.35 2.50 -21.55
C LEU A 51 8.82 2.77 -22.97
N THR A 52 9.15 1.88 -23.91
CA THR A 52 8.53 1.91 -25.23
C THR A 52 7.06 1.49 -25.14
N THR A 53 6.28 1.82 -26.17
CA THR A 53 4.88 1.40 -26.30
C THR A 53 4.72 -0.12 -26.21
N ASP A 54 5.71 -0.88 -26.70
CA ASP A 54 5.68 -2.34 -26.68
C ASP A 54 6.06 -2.92 -25.30
N GLN A 55 6.96 -2.23 -24.58
CA GLN A 55 7.39 -2.65 -23.24
C GLN A 55 6.33 -2.38 -22.17
N ALA A 56 5.65 -1.23 -22.25
CA ALA A 56 4.83 -0.73 -21.15
C ALA A 56 3.74 -1.72 -20.68
N PRO A 57 2.93 -2.35 -21.54
CA PRO A 57 1.89 -3.27 -21.09
C PRO A 57 2.45 -4.48 -20.32
N GLN A 58 3.53 -5.07 -20.84
CA GLN A 58 4.17 -6.25 -20.24
C GLN A 58 4.88 -5.88 -18.92
N PHE A 59 5.55 -4.72 -18.91
CA PHE A 59 6.21 -4.19 -17.72
C PHE A 59 5.21 -3.98 -16.59
N TRP A 60 4.10 -3.28 -16.86
CA TRP A 60 3.10 -2.96 -15.83
C TRP A 60 2.41 -4.20 -15.29
N ALA A 61 2.18 -5.22 -16.12
CA ALA A 61 1.66 -6.51 -15.65
C ALA A 61 2.59 -7.17 -14.62
N ILE A 62 3.89 -7.25 -14.94
CA ILE A 62 4.89 -7.83 -14.03
C ILE A 62 5.04 -6.99 -12.77
N TYR A 63 5.13 -5.67 -12.92
CA TYR A 63 5.33 -4.73 -11.82
C TYR A 63 4.16 -4.72 -10.83
N ASN A 64 2.91 -4.77 -11.31
CA ASN A 64 1.75 -4.78 -10.43
C ASN A 64 1.68 -6.07 -9.60
N GLU A 65 1.99 -7.22 -10.22
CA GLU A 65 2.06 -8.50 -9.51
C GLU A 65 3.18 -8.50 -8.46
N TYR A 66 4.39 -8.04 -8.85
CA TYR A 66 5.54 -7.90 -7.97
C TYR A 66 5.23 -7.00 -6.76
N ASN A 67 4.74 -5.79 -7.03
CA ASN A 67 4.46 -4.80 -6.01
C ASN A 67 3.38 -5.29 -5.05
N GLY A 68 2.35 -5.99 -5.53
CA GLY A 68 1.33 -6.63 -4.69
C GLY A 68 1.94 -7.65 -3.71
N LYS A 69 2.70 -8.64 -4.23
CA LYS A 69 3.37 -9.66 -3.41
C LYS A 69 4.35 -9.03 -2.41
N LYS A 70 5.14 -8.06 -2.86
CA LYS A 70 6.11 -7.33 -2.02
C LYS A 70 5.41 -6.55 -0.92
N GLN A 71 4.28 -5.89 -1.20
CA GLN A 71 3.51 -5.17 -0.19
C GLN A 71 2.94 -6.11 0.88
N GLU A 72 2.44 -7.29 0.49
CA GLU A 72 1.94 -8.30 1.42
C GLU A 72 3.03 -8.80 2.38
N LEU A 73 4.19 -9.19 1.85
CA LEU A 73 5.32 -9.63 2.66
C LEU A 73 5.82 -8.52 3.60
N ASN A 74 5.94 -7.28 3.11
CA ASN A 74 6.31 -6.14 3.95
C ASN A 74 5.29 -5.87 5.05
N ARG A 75 3.98 -6.02 4.76
CA ARG A 75 2.92 -5.92 5.76
C ARG A 75 3.07 -7.01 6.82
N ARG A 76 3.38 -8.24 6.44
CA ARG A 76 3.64 -9.34 7.38
C ARG A 76 4.83 -9.04 8.28
N VAL A 77 5.95 -8.57 7.72
CA VAL A 77 7.12 -8.14 8.52
C VAL A 77 6.74 -7.05 9.53
N ARG A 78 5.99 -6.03 9.11
CA ARG A 78 5.53 -4.96 10.01
C ARG A 78 4.63 -5.50 11.13
N GLN A 79 3.72 -6.41 10.82
CA GLN A 79 2.84 -7.03 11.82
C GLN A 79 3.63 -7.84 12.85
N LEU A 80 4.60 -8.65 12.40
CA LEU A 80 5.46 -9.43 13.29
C LEU A 80 6.35 -8.53 14.17
N ASN A 81 6.83 -7.42 13.61
CA ASN A 81 7.64 -6.46 14.35
C ASN A 81 6.84 -5.64 15.37
N ASN A 82 5.58 -5.34 15.07
CA ASN A 82 4.73 -4.49 15.90
C ASN A 82 3.71 -5.27 16.73
N ALA A 83 3.85 -6.60 16.83
CA ALA A 83 2.93 -7.44 17.60
C ALA A 83 2.87 -6.97 19.06
N PRO A 84 1.68 -6.55 19.57
CA PRO A 84 1.54 -6.10 20.95
C PRO A 84 1.78 -7.27 21.92
N SER A 85 2.37 -6.95 23.09
CA SER A 85 2.68 -7.88 24.18
C SER A 85 3.83 -8.87 23.95
N ARG A 86 5.01 -8.38 23.56
CA ARG A 86 6.25 -9.16 23.72
C ARG A 86 6.65 -9.40 25.19
N ASN A 87 6.14 -8.58 26.11
CA ASN A 87 6.49 -8.64 27.53
C ASN A 87 5.90 -9.86 28.26
N SER A 88 4.96 -10.58 27.63
CA SER A 88 4.31 -11.77 28.20
C SER A 88 4.62 -13.06 27.43
N LEU A 89 5.59 -13.02 26.50
CA LEU A 89 6.00 -14.18 25.72
C LEU A 89 7.15 -14.93 26.41
N THR A 90 7.20 -16.24 26.23
CA THR A 90 8.37 -17.04 26.61
C THR A 90 9.52 -16.79 25.65
N ASP A 91 10.75 -17.13 26.07
CA ASP A 91 11.94 -17.03 25.22
C ASP A 91 11.76 -17.81 23.90
N ASP A 92 11.17 -19.00 23.94
CA ASP A 92 10.89 -19.80 22.75
C ASP A 92 9.89 -19.11 21.80
N GLN A 93 8.86 -18.46 22.34
CA GLN A 93 7.90 -17.71 21.54
C GLN A 93 8.55 -16.49 20.88
N LEU A 94 9.43 -15.79 21.61
CA LEU A 94 10.22 -14.67 21.07
C LEU A 94 11.14 -15.14 19.94
N VAL A 95 11.90 -16.22 20.15
CA VAL A 95 12.79 -16.80 19.14
C VAL A 95 12.01 -17.23 17.90
N ASN A 96 10.85 -17.86 18.06
CA ASN A 96 10.01 -18.27 16.93
C ASN A 96 9.47 -17.05 16.14
N GLY A 97 9.06 -15.98 16.82
CA GLY A 97 8.68 -14.74 16.16
C GLY A 97 9.83 -14.10 15.36
N LEU A 98 11.05 -14.08 15.92
CA LEU A 98 12.24 -13.60 15.23
C LEU A 98 12.59 -14.46 14.00
N ARG A 99 12.49 -15.79 14.12
CA ARG A 99 12.66 -16.72 13.00
C ARG A 99 11.64 -16.47 11.89
N GLU A 100 10.39 -16.18 12.25
CA GLU A 100 9.35 -15.87 11.27
C GLU A 100 9.62 -14.56 10.51
N VAL A 101 10.10 -13.53 11.21
CA VAL A 101 10.55 -12.28 10.57
C VAL A 101 11.66 -12.57 9.56
N ASN A 102 12.67 -13.34 9.95
CA ASN A 102 13.78 -13.69 9.06
C ASN A 102 13.32 -14.53 7.87
N SER A 103 12.45 -15.51 8.08
CA SER A 103 11.86 -16.31 7.00
C SER A 103 11.07 -15.44 6.02
N THR A 104 10.31 -14.46 6.52
CA THR A 104 9.54 -13.54 5.65
C THR A 104 10.48 -12.62 4.84
N LYS A 105 11.59 -12.18 5.44
CA LYS A 105 12.62 -11.42 4.74
C LYS A 105 13.33 -12.24 3.67
N GLN A 106 13.56 -13.53 3.91
CA GLN A 106 14.12 -14.43 2.90
C GLN A 106 13.17 -14.53 1.70
N LYS A 107 11.87 -14.73 1.93
CA LYS A 107 10.85 -14.72 0.87
C LYS A 107 10.83 -13.41 0.05
N LEU A 108 11.15 -12.27 0.68
CA LEU A 108 11.30 -11.00 -0.05
C LEU A 108 12.51 -11.02 -0.99
N ALA A 109 13.65 -11.55 -0.55
CA ALA A 109 14.84 -11.69 -1.39
C ALA A 109 14.59 -12.65 -2.56
N ASP A 110 13.97 -13.80 -2.29
CA ASP A 110 13.60 -14.78 -3.31
C ASP A 110 12.64 -14.16 -4.34
N LEU A 111 11.67 -13.36 -3.88
CA LEU A 111 10.76 -12.61 -4.75
C LEU A 111 11.50 -11.59 -5.62
N ASP A 112 12.46 -10.86 -5.06
CA ASP A 112 13.27 -9.88 -5.80
C ASP A 112 14.08 -10.57 -6.92
N GLU A 113 14.65 -11.75 -6.65
CA GLU A 113 15.40 -12.54 -7.63
C GLU A 113 14.51 -13.13 -8.75
N GLU A 114 13.35 -13.69 -8.38
CA GLU A 114 12.36 -14.20 -9.34
C GLU A 114 11.95 -13.08 -10.32
N TYR A 115 11.61 -11.91 -9.78
CA TYR A 115 11.08 -10.81 -10.58
C TYR A 115 12.15 -10.05 -11.34
N MET A 116 13.38 -9.98 -10.84
CA MET A 116 14.52 -9.51 -11.64
C MET A 116 14.60 -10.27 -12.96
N SER A 117 14.56 -11.60 -12.91
CA SER A 117 14.59 -12.46 -14.09
C SER A 117 13.40 -12.24 -15.02
N ARG A 118 12.22 -11.92 -14.48
CA ARG A 118 11.02 -11.61 -15.27
C ARG A 118 11.09 -10.22 -15.91
N PHE A 119 11.56 -9.20 -15.19
CA PHE A 119 11.73 -7.85 -15.72
C PHE A 119 12.76 -7.81 -16.84
N LEU A 120 13.87 -8.53 -16.72
CA LEU A 120 14.93 -8.58 -17.74
C LEU A 120 14.49 -9.21 -19.08
N LYS A 121 13.32 -9.87 -19.13
CA LYS A 121 12.71 -10.33 -20.38
C LYS A 121 11.99 -9.21 -21.15
N VAL A 122 11.70 -8.09 -20.50
CA VAL A 122 10.88 -6.99 -21.03
C VAL A 122 11.66 -5.69 -21.11
N ILE A 123 12.45 -5.37 -20.08
CA ILE A 123 13.22 -4.14 -19.96
C ILE A 123 14.72 -4.42 -19.87
N SER A 124 15.54 -3.44 -20.25
CA SER A 124 17.00 -3.56 -20.18
C SER A 124 17.50 -3.57 -18.72
N PRO A 125 18.72 -4.10 -18.46
CA PRO A 125 19.35 -4.01 -17.14
C PRO A 125 19.49 -2.56 -16.64
N ALA A 126 19.74 -1.60 -17.53
CA ALA A 126 19.82 -0.18 -17.18
C ALA A 126 18.46 0.37 -16.70
N GLN A 127 17.37 0.01 -17.39
CA GLN A 127 16.01 0.38 -16.97
C GLN A 127 15.63 -0.27 -15.64
N LEU A 128 16.03 -1.53 -15.41
CA LEU A 128 15.79 -2.21 -14.14
C LEU A 128 16.57 -1.57 -12.97
N ALA A 129 17.82 -1.17 -13.20
CA ALA A 129 18.58 -0.42 -12.22
C ALA A 129 17.93 0.94 -11.90
N GLU A 130 17.43 1.66 -12.91
CA GLU A 130 16.70 2.93 -12.71
C GLU A 130 15.36 2.71 -11.99
N LEU A 131 14.66 1.58 -12.21
CA LEU A 131 13.48 1.21 -11.44
C LEU A 131 13.78 1.12 -9.96
N TYR A 132 14.78 0.33 -9.57
CA TYR A 132 15.14 0.15 -8.15
C TYR A 132 15.55 1.47 -7.50
N LYS A 133 16.35 2.28 -8.20
CA LYS A 133 16.71 3.62 -7.74
C LYS A 133 15.48 4.52 -7.58
N THR A 134 14.56 4.49 -8.55
CA THR A 134 13.33 5.27 -8.53
C THR A 134 12.45 4.91 -7.34
N GLU A 135 12.27 3.61 -7.06
CA GLU A 135 11.51 3.15 -5.90
C GLU A 135 12.15 3.59 -4.57
N GLN A 136 13.47 3.46 -4.44
CA GLN A 136 14.19 3.91 -3.25
C GLN A 136 14.04 5.41 -3.02
N MET A 137 14.19 6.21 -4.09
CA MET A 137 13.99 7.66 -4.04
C MET A 137 12.56 8.00 -3.62
N PHE A 138 11.56 7.37 -4.23
CA PHE A 138 10.16 7.59 -3.90
C PHE A 138 9.87 7.28 -2.43
N ASN A 139 10.34 6.14 -1.93
CA ASN A 139 10.16 5.74 -0.54
C ASN A 139 10.81 6.75 0.43
N LYS A 140 12.03 7.22 0.12
CA LYS A 140 12.71 8.25 0.92
C LYS A 140 11.93 9.57 0.93
N MET A 141 11.46 10.01 -0.23
CA MET A 141 10.63 11.23 -0.34
C MET A 141 9.33 11.10 0.45
N LEU A 142 8.67 9.95 0.37
CA LEU A 142 7.45 9.67 1.11
C LEU A 142 7.69 9.71 2.62
N LEU A 143 8.73 9.03 3.11
CA LEU A 143 9.10 9.05 4.54
C LEU A 143 9.39 10.46 5.04
N ASN A 144 10.17 11.24 4.29
CA ASN A 144 10.46 12.63 4.66
C ASN A 144 9.19 13.48 4.76
N ARG A 145 8.26 13.32 3.81
CA ARG A 145 6.97 14.03 3.84
C ARG A 145 6.11 13.62 5.04
N LEU A 146 6.08 12.33 5.36
CA LEU A 146 5.34 11.85 6.54
C LEU A 146 5.93 12.38 7.84
N ASN A 147 7.26 12.46 7.94
CA ASN A 147 7.95 12.98 9.12
C ASN A 147 7.81 14.51 9.29
N GLN A 148 7.65 15.27 8.20
CA GLN A 148 7.44 16.72 8.26
C GLN A 148 6.00 17.12 8.65
N ASN A 149 5.04 16.21 8.46
CA ASN A 149 3.62 16.42 8.74
C ASN A 149 3.18 15.88 10.11
N ASN A 150 4.11 15.29 10.88
CA ASN A 150 3.92 14.84 12.26
C ASN A 150 4.57 15.83 13.22
#